data_AF-A0A528M448-F1
#
_entry.id   AF-A0A528M448-F1
#
_cell.length_a   1.000
_cell.length_b   1.000
_cell.length_c   1.000
_cell.angle_alpha   90.00
_cell.angle_beta   90.00
_cell.angle_gamma   90.00
#
_symmetry.space_group_name_H-M   'P 1'
#
loop_
_entity.id
_entity.type
_entity.pdbx_description
1 polymer ?
#
loop_
_entity_poly.entity_id
_entity_poly.type
_entity_poly.pdbx_seq_one_letter_code
_entity_poly.pdbx_strand_id
1 'polypeptide(L)'
;MTLFRNVVFIAAIAGLVAGVVLACMQAYATVPLILKAEVYEQAGGGHTHDHAAAPAANAGETNAMTSAAPAPAEAAAPEEEGWTPADGFERFAFN
;
A
#
# COMPACT_ATOMS: atom_id res chain seq x y z
N MET A 1 -22.60 -27.33 31.78
CA MET A 1 -21.61 -26.24 31.94
C MET A 1 -20.18 -26.61 31.54
N THR A 2 -19.79 -27.89 31.61
CA THR A 2 -18.44 -28.35 31.19
C THR A 2 -18.23 -28.36 29.67
N LEU A 3 -19.23 -28.83 28.92
CA LEU A 3 -19.14 -28.91 27.45
C LEU A 3 -18.94 -27.54 26.80
N PHE A 4 -19.76 -26.55 27.18
CA PHE A 4 -19.66 -25.18 26.69
C PHE A 4 -18.28 -24.57 26.97
N ARG A 5 -17.77 -24.73 28.20
CA ARG A 5 -16.44 -24.25 28.58
C ARG A 5 -15.33 -24.89 27.73
N ASN A 6 -15.39 -26.20 27.52
CA ASN A 6 -14.40 -26.90 26.69
C ASN A 6 -14.43 -26.44 25.23
N VAL A 7 -15.63 -26.25 24.66
CA VAL A 7 -15.78 -25.76 23.28
C VAL A 7 -15.16 -24.37 23.12
N VAL A 8 -15.43 -23.44 24.05
CA VAL A 8 -14.87 -22.09 23.99
C VAL A 8 -13.34 -22.10 24.14
N PHE A 9 -12.79 -22.91 25.04
CA PHE A 9 -11.33 -23.03 25.21
C PHE A 9 -10.65 -23.61 23.96
N ILE A 10 -11.22 -24.67 23.38
CA ILE A 10 -10.68 -25.29 22.17
C ILE A 10 -10.78 -24.32 20.99
N ALA A 11 -11.90 -23.59 20.86
CA ALA A 11 -12.06 -22.58 19.81
C ALA A 11 -11.03 -21.45 19.94
N ALA A 12 -10.75 -20.98 21.16
CA ALA A 12 -9.72 -19.97 21.40
C ALA A 12 -8.32 -20.46 21.02
N ILE A 13 -7.95 -21.69 21.39
CA ILE A 13 -6.66 -22.29 21.04
C ILE A 13 -6.58 -22.53 19.53
N ALA A 14 -7.63 -23.06 18.91
CA ALA A 14 -7.67 -23.28 17.47
C ALA A 14 -7.55 -21.97 16.69
N GLY A 15 -8.23 -20.91 17.14
CA GLY A 15 -8.11 -19.57 16.56
C GLY A 15 -6.70 -19.01 16.70
N LEU A 16 -6.06 -19.18 17.85
CA LEU A 16 -4.67 -18.78 18.06
C LEU A 16 -3.73 -19.53 17.12
N VAL A 17 -3.86 -20.84 17.02
CA VAL A 17 -3.04 -21.67 16.11
C VAL A 17 -3.25 -21.26 14.65
N ALA A 18 -4.50 -21.07 14.23
CA ALA A 18 -4.81 -20.62 12.88
C ALA A 18 -4.20 -19.23 12.60
N GLY A 19 -4.26 -18.30 13.55
CA GLY A 19 -3.62 -16.99 13.46
C GLY A 19 -2.10 -17.08 13.31
N VAL A 20 -1.45 -17.93 14.09
CA VAL A 20 0.01 -18.17 13.99
C VAL A 20 0.36 -18.74 12.61
N VAL A 21 -0.39 -19.72 12.11
CA VAL A 21 -0.16 -20.29 10.79
C VAL A 21 -0.32 -19.23 9.69
N LEU A 22 -1.37 -18.40 9.77
CA LEU A 22 -1.59 -17.32 8.82
C LEU A 22 -0.45 -16.30 8.84
N ALA A 23 0.01 -15.90 10.02
CA ALA A 23 1.16 -14.99 10.17
C ALA A 23 2.43 -15.58 9.55
N CYS A 24 2.70 -16.88 9.74
CA CYS A 24 3.82 -17.55 9.08
C CYS A 24 3.67 -17.53 7.55
N MET A 25 2.48 -17.80 7.01
CA MET A 25 2.26 -17.72 5.57
C MET A 25 2.52 -16.32 5.01
N GLN A 26 2.07 -15.26 5.70
CA GLN A 26 2.36 -13.88 5.28
C GLN A 26 3.86 -13.58 5.33
N ALA A 27 4.54 -13.97 6.40
CA ALA A 27 5.98 -13.72 6.57
C ALA A 27 6.85 -14.40 5.50
N TYR A 28 6.46 -15.58 5.02
CA TYR A 28 7.26 -16.36 4.05
C TYR A 28 6.76 -16.32 2.61
N ALA A 29 5.54 -15.84 2.35
CA ALA A 29 5.00 -15.74 1.00
C ALA A 29 4.67 -14.30 0.60
N THR A 30 3.78 -13.64 1.33
CA THR A 30 3.27 -12.31 0.94
C THR A 30 4.33 -11.22 1.05
N VAL A 31 5.02 -11.12 2.19
CA VAL A 31 6.08 -10.12 2.43
C VAL A 31 7.21 -10.23 1.39
N PRO A 32 7.81 -11.41 1.13
CA PRO A 32 8.89 -11.48 0.14
C PRO A 32 8.42 -11.21 -1.29
N LEU A 33 7.15 -11.49 -1.64
CA LEU A 33 6.60 -11.14 -2.95
C LEU A 33 6.52 -9.62 -3.15
N ILE A 34 6.10 -8.86 -2.13
CA ILE A 34 6.04 -7.39 -2.18
C ILE A 34 7.44 -6.80 -2.34
N LEU A 35 8.39 -7.23 -1.51
CA LEU A 35 9.78 -6.77 -1.62
C LEU A 35 10.38 -7.06 -2.99
N LYS A 36 10.05 -8.22 -3.56
CA LYS A 36 10.51 -8.57 -4.90
C LYS A 36 9.83 -7.71 -5.98
N ALA A 37 8.57 -7.32 -5.79
CA ALA A 37 7.88 -6.38 -6.67
C ALA A 37 8.52 -4.99 -6.64
N GLU A 38 8.88 -4.47 -5.45
CA GLU A 38 9.61 -3.20 -5.30
C GLU A 38 10.92 -3.21 -6.08
N VAL A 39 11.67 -4.31 -6.05
CA VAL A 39 12.91 -4.46 -6.84
C VAL A 39 12.64 -4.35 -8.35
N TYR A 40 11.51 -4.87 -8.84
CA TYR A 40 11.16 -4.76 -10.25
C TYR A 40 10.67 -3.36 -10.64
N GLU A 41 9.93 -2.68 -9.77
CA GLU A 41 9.51 -1.29 -9.98
C GLU A 41 10.72 -0.33 -9.98
N GLN A 42 11.66 -0.52 -9.05
CA GLN A 42 12.90 0.26 -8.98
C GLN A 42 13.83 -0.02 -10.18
N ALA A 43 13.95 -1.28 -10.61
CA ALA A 43 14.80 -1.67 -11.74
C ALA A 43 14.19 -1.29 -13.10
N GLY A 44 12.87 -1.11 -13.18
CA GLY A 44 12.14 -0.77 -14.41
C GLY A 44 12.26 0.69 -14.83
N GLY A 45 12.80 1.57 -13.98
CA GLY A 45 12.75 3.02 -14.17
C GLY A 45 11.29 3.47 -14.01
N GLY A 46 10.96 3.95 -12.80
CA GLY A 46 9.60 4.22 -12.34
C GLY A 46 8.64 4.62 -13.46
N HIS A 47 7.56 3.86 -13.64
CA HIS A 47 6.51 4.23 -14.56
C HIS A 47 6.02 5.62 -14.17
N THR A 48 6.46 6.62 -14.93
CA THR A 48 6.06 8.01 -14.80
C THR A 48 4.55 8.04 -14.98
N HIS A 49 3.81 8.15 -13.88
CA HIS A 49 2.45 8.63 -13.93
C HIS A 49 2.54 10.12 -14.25
N ASP A 50 2.76 10.41 -15.53
CA ASP A 50 2.74 11.75 -16.05
C ASP A 50 1.30 12.25 -15.92
N HIS A 51 1.03 12.96 -14.83
CA HIS A 51 -0.13 13.82 -14.70
C HIS A 51 0.09 15.14 -15.44
N ALA A 52 0.86 15.15 -16.54
CA ALA A 52 0.76 16.20 -17.53
C ALA A 52 -0.69 16.26 -18.01
N ALA A 53 -1.37 17.30 -17.53
CA ALA A 53 -2.66 17.72 -18.00
C ALA A 53 -2.66 17.69 -19.54
N ALA A 54 -3.46 16.77 -20.10
CA ALA A 54 -3.75 16.75 -21.52
C ALA A 54 -4.25 18.16 -21.93
N PRO A 55 -3.81 18.72 -23.07
CA PRO A 55 -4.35 19.98 -23.55
C PRO A 55 -5.85 19.80 -23.74
N ALA A 56 -6.63 20.60 -23.01
CA ALA A 56 -8.07 20.63 -23.15
C ALA A 56 -8.43 21.00 -24.60
N ALA A 57 -8.89 20.01 -25.35
CA ALA A 57 -9.56 20.21 -26.63
C ALA A 57 -10.85 19.37 -26.66
N ASN A 58 -11.93 20.06 -26.27
CA ASN A 58 -13.33 19.85 -26.64
C ASN A 58 -14.18 18.83 -25.86
N ALA A 59 -15.08 19.46 -25.08
CA ALA A 59 -16.53 19.22 -25.00
C ALA A 59 -17.03 18.04 -24.14
N GLY A 60 -17.74 18.42 -23.06
CA GLY A 60 -18.78 17.61 -22.45
C GLY A 60 -18.63 17.41 -20.95
N GLU A 61 -19.27 18.30 -20.19
CA GLU A 61 -19.87 18.03 -18.87
C GLU A 61 -19.03 17.26 -17.83
N THR A 62 -18.46 17.95 -16.84
CA THR A 62 -18.53 17.53 -15.43
C THR A 62 -18.22 18.73 -14.53
N ASN A 63 -19.00 18.83 -13.46
CA ASN A 63 -18.97 19.84 -12.42
C ASN A 63 -17.57 20.28 -11.97
N ALA A 64 -17.45 21.60 -11.87
CA ALA A 64 -16.39 22.30 -11.17
C ALA A 64 -16.33 21.90 -9.70
N MET A 65 -15.12 21.60 -9.22
CA MET A 65 -14.54 22.28 -8.06
C MET A 65 -13.11 22.67 -8.42
N THR A 66 -12.99 23.88 -8.95
CA THR A 66 -11.70 24.57 -9.10
C THR A 66 -11.30 25.14 -7.74
N SER A 67 -10.10 24.83 -7.28
CA SER A 67 -9.34 25.73 -6.43
C SER A 67 -8.01 25.95 -7.13
N ALA A 68 -8.00 26.94 -8.01
CA ALA A 68 -6.79 27.42 -8.66
C ALA A 68 -6.00 28.32 -7.71
N ALA A 69 -4.68 28.14 -7.68
CA ALA A 69 -3.74 29.23 -7.43
C ALA A 69 -2.61 29.13 -8.46
N PRO A 70 -2.19 30.23 -9.13
CA PRO A 70 -1.16 30.20 -10.17
C PRO A 70 0.25 30.05 -9.57
N ALA A 71 1.10 29.34 -10.30
CA ALA A 71 2.48 28.97 -9.96
C ALA A 71 3.42 30.15 -9.64
N PRO A 72 4.41 29.97 -8.75
CA PRO A 72 5.76 30.44 -8.98
C PRO A 72 6.56 29.39 -9.75
N ALA A 73 7.36 29.84 -10.71
CA ALA A 73 8.36 29.02 -11.38
C ALA A 73 9.44 28.62 -10.36
N GLU A 74 9.42 27.38 -9.92
CA GLU A 74 10.46 26.83 -9.04
C GLU A 74 11.01 25.51 -9.59
N ALA A 75 12.29 25.33 -9.31
CA ALA A 75 13.22 24.39 -9.90
C ALA A 75 12.68 22.97 -10.05
N ALA A 76 13.22 22.24 -11.04
CA ALA A 76 13.01 20.80 -11.27
C ALA A 76 12.70 20.06 -9.96
N ALA A 77 11.41 19.75 -9.77
CA ALA A 77 10.96 18.97 -8.64
C ALA A 77 11.70 17.62 -8.70
N PRO A 78 12.22 17.11 -7.56
CA PRO A 78 12.70 15.75 -7.54
C PRO A 78 11.53 14.86 -7.96
N GLU A 79 11.81 13.93 -8.88
CA GLU A 79 10.92 12.85 -9.26
C GLU A 79 10.14 12.40 -8.01
N GLU A 80 8.80 12.53 -8.01
CA GLU A 80 8.00 12.15 -6.85
C GLU A 80 8.04 10.62 -6.71
N GLU A 81 9.11 10.15 -6.08
CA GLU A 81 9.26 8.79 -5.62
C GLU A 81 8.13 8.56 -4.62
N GLY A 82 7.12 7.82 -5.07
CA GLY A 82 5.93 7.51 -4.28
C GLY A 82 6.35 7.02 -2.90
N TRP A 83 5.79 7.64 -1.86
CA TRP A 83 6.17 7.32 -0.49
C TRP A 83 6.06 5.82 -0.21
N THR A 84 7.15 5.23 0.29
CA THR A 84 7.19 3.86 0.81
C THR A 84 7.70 3.87 2.25
N PRO A 85 7.16 3.03 3.15
CA PRO A 85 7.68 2.95 4.51
C PRO A 85 9.14 2.49 4.51
N ALA A 86 9.97 3.05 5.40
CA ALA A 86 11.38 2.64 5.48
C ALA A 86 11.53 1.19 5.97
N ASP A 87 12.61 0.52 5.56
CA ASP A 87 12.93 -0.82 6.05
C ASP A 87 13.12 -0.85 7.58
N GLY A 88 12.85 -2.01 8.18
CA GLY A 88 12.95 -2.21 9.61
C GLY A 88 11.63 -1.86 10.33
N PHE A 89 11.71 -1.09 11.42
CA PHE A 89 10.60 -0.97 12.36
C PHE A 89 9.34 -0.36 11.74
N GLU A 90 9.47 0.60 10.82
CA GLU A 90 8.32 1.24 10.16
C GLU A 90 7.48 0.22 9.37
N ARG A 91 8.12 -0.64 8.56
CA ARG A 91 7.44 -1.72 7.85
C ARG A 91 6.87 -2.83 8.75
N PHE A 92 7.38 -3.02 9.96
CA PHE A 92 6.84 -4.01 10.90
C PHE A 92 5.71 -3.46 11.78
N ALA A 93 5.75 -2.17 12.13
CA ALA A 93 4.75 -1.53 12.98
C ALA A 93 3.46 -1.18 12.23
N PHE A 94 3.54 -1.01 10.90
CA PHE A 94 2.42 -0.62 10.03
C PHE A 94 2.05 -1.66 8.96
N ASN A 95 2.59 -2.90 9.03
CA ASN A 95 2.15 -4.06 8.22
C ASN A 95 0.80 -4.60 8.73
#